data_AF-A0A7J7DF91-F1
#
_entry.id   AF-A0A7J7DF91-F1
#
_cell.length_a   1.000
_cell.length_b   1.000
_cell.length_c   1.000
_cell.angle_alpha   90.00
_cell.angle_beta   90.00
_cell.angle_gamma   90.00
#
_symmetry.space_group_name_H-M   'P 1'
#
loop_
_entity.id
_entity.type
_entity.pdbx_description
1 polymer ?
#
loop_
_entity_poly.entity_id
_entity_poly.type
_entity_poly.pdbx_seq_one_letter_code
_entity_poly.pdbx_strand_id
1 'polypeptide(L)'
;MEPSAPPAALPKLSELSLHQLGFVNGHFKEPHDLRGAPLLFTELNNYCSDLDVNLLHLRRTITKRAVSWISRSFATKASLRRINHNLENLCLCTSQCGIGPRRIQKILGEELPRLVKELRRIENIRKYVGEFESNYSLLIDYEF
;
A
#
# COMPACT_ATOMS: atom_id res chain seq x y z
N MET A 1 -65.78 -9.07 20.76
CA MET A 1 -66.32 -8.28 19.63
C MET A 1 -65.34 -7.12 19.46
N GLU A 2 -64.32 -7.33 18.62
CA GLU A 2 -63.20 -6.39 18.44
C GLU A 2 -63.54 -5.42 17.30
N PRO A 3 -63.37 -4.10 17.43
CA PRO A 3 -63.78 -3.15 16.41
C PRO A 3 -62.83 -3.20 15.21
N SER A 4 -63.37 -3.61 14.06
CA SER A 4 -62.74 -3.55 12.73
C SER A 4 -62.14 -2.15 12.49
N ALA A 5 -60.81 -2.10 12.31
CA ALA A 5 -60.11 -0.89 11.91
C ALA A 5 -60.72 -0.31 10.62
N PRO A 6 -60.87 1.03 10.50
CA PRO A 6 -61.41 1.65 9.29
C PRO A 6 -60.48 1.37 8.10
N PRO A 7 -61.05 1.13 6.89
CA PRO A 7 -60.25 0.92 5.69
C PRO A 7 -59.34 2.13 5.47
N ALA A 8 -58.04 1.89 5.29
CA ALA A 8 -57.05 2.92 5.03
C ALA A 8 -57.54 3.80 3.88
N ALA A 9 -57.63 5.12 4.12
CA ALA A 9 -58.09 6.07 3.11
C ALA A 9 -57.17 5.98 1.89
N LEU A 10 -57.77 5.77 0.71
CA LEU A 10 -57.00 5.75 -0.53
C LEU A 10 -56.28 7.09 -0.71
N PRO A 11 -55.00 7.09 -1.11
CA PRO A 11 -54.26 8.33 -1.36
C PRO A 11 -54.99 9.15 -2.41
N LYS A 12 -55.02 10.48 -2.22
CA LYS A 12 -55.68 11.36 -3.18
C LYS A 12 -54.88 11.36 -4.48
N LEU A 13 -55.57 11.37 -5.63
CA LEU A 13 -54.90 11.44 -6.94
C LEU A 13 -53.95 12.65 -7.07
N SER A 14 -54.25 13.75 -6.37
CA SER A 14 -53.41 14.96 -6.29
C SER A 14 -52.09 14.75 -5.56
N GLU A 15 -51.96 13.68 -4.78
CA GLU A 15 -50.75 13.33 -4.01
C GLU A 15 -49.84 12.38 -4.80
N LEU A 16 -50.30 11.85 -5.94
CA LEU A 16 -49.50 10.96 -6.79
C LEU A 16 -48.60 11.79 -7.71
N SER A 17 -47.33 11.38 -7.80
CA SER A 17 -46.41 11.94 -8.79
C SER A 17 -46.84 11.59 -10.22
N LEU A 18 -46.43 12.39 -11.20
CA LEU A 18 -46.77 12.19 -12.62
C LEU A 18 -46.40 10.78 -13.10
N HIS A 19 -45.30 10.22 -12.60
CA HIS A 19 -44.82 8.89 -12.96
C HIS A 19 -45.69 7.77 -12.35
N GLN A 20 -46.16 7.96 -11.11
CA GLN A 20 -47.07 7.02 -10.46
C GLN A 20 -48.44 7.05 -11.14
N LEU A 21 -48.93 8.23 -11.51
CA LEU A 21 -50.18 8.38 -12.25
C LEU A 21 -50.09 7.72 -13.63
N GLY A 22 -48.99 7.93 -14.35
CA GLY A 22 -48.73 7.28 -15.64
C GLY A 22 -48.63 5.75 -15.54
N PHE A 23 -48.01 5.23 -14.48
CA PHE A 23 -47.93 3.80 -14.21
C PHE A 23 -49.30 3.18 -13.93
N VAL A 24 -50.10 3.79 -13.04
CA VAL A 24 -51.46 3.32 -12.72
C VAL A 24 -52.35 3.37 -13.96
N ASN A 25 -52.33 4.48 -14.70
CA ASN A 25 -53.12 4.64 -15.92
C ASN A 25 -52.62 3.75 -17.08
N GLY A 26 -51.38 3.29 -17.03
CA GLY A 26 -50.81 2.34 -17.98
C GLY A 26 -51.28 0.90 -17.74
N HIS A 27 -51.46 0.51 -16.47
CA HIS A 27 -51.79 -0.85 -16.05
C HIS A 27 -53.28 -1.09 -15.73
N PHE A 28 -54.05 -0.03 -15.48
CA PHE A 28 -55.48 -0.12 -15.13
C PHE A 28 -56.32 0.79 -16.04
N LYS A 29 -56.41 0.44 -17.33
CA LYS A 29 -57.21 1.21 -18.31
C LYS A 29 -58.65 0.75 -18.33
N GLU A 30 -58.84 -0.55 -18.21
CA GLU A 30 -60.15 -1.19 -18.28
C GLU A 30 -60.51 -1.88 -16.95
N PRO A 31 -61.80 -2.00 -16.60
CA PRO A 31 -62.23 -2.59 -15.34
C PRO A 31 -61.77 -4.04 -15.14
N HIS A 32 -61.50 -4.77 -16.23
CA HIS A 32 -61.02 -6.15 -16.18
C HIS A 32 -59.54 -6.26 -15.80
N ASP A 33 -58.75 -5.20 -15.99
CA ASP A 33 -57.32 -5.16 -15.63
C ASP A 33 -57.11 -5.24 -14.11
N LEU A 34 -58.12 -4.87 -13.33
CA LEU A 34 -58.13 -5.01 -11.86
C LEU A 34 -57.97 -6.47 -11.41
N ARG A 35 -58.33 -7.46 -12.25
CA ARG A 35 -58.09 -8.88 -11.95
C ARG A 35 -56.60 -9.24 -11.95
N GLY A 36 -55.79 -8.50 -12.70
CA GLY A 36 -54.33 -8.64 -12.74
C GLY A 36 -53.60 -7.88 -11.62
N ALA A 37 -54.31 -7.03 -10.86
CA ALA A 37 -53.71 -6.22 -9.80
C ALA A 37 -52.92 -7.03 -8.75
N PRO A 38 -53.39 -8.21 -8.28
CA PRO A 38 -52.62 -9.02 -7.31
C PRO A 38 -51.29 -9.52 -7.89
N LEU A 39 -51.26 -9.87 -9.17
CA LEU A 39 -50.04 -10.34 -9.85
C LEU A 39 -49.03 -9.20 -9.97
N LEU A 40 -49.48 -8.02 -10.41
CA LEU A 40 -48.65 -6.82 -10.47
C LEU A 40 -48.12 -6.42 -9.10
N PHE A 41 -48.94 -6.51 -8.05
CA PHE A 41 -48.50 -6.28 -6.68
C PHE A 41 -47.42 -7.26 -6.26
N THR A 42 -47.57 -8.56 -6.55
CA THR A 42 -46.55 -9.56 -6.23
C THR A 42 -45.25 -9.31 -6.97
N GLU A 43 -45.30 -8.89 -8.23
CA GLU A 43 -44.13 -8.55 -9.03
C GLU A 43 -43.41 -7.32 -8.46
N LEU A 44 -44.15 -6.26 -8.14
CA LEU A 44 -43.59 -5.05 -7.53
C LEU A 44 -42.98 -5.36 -6.16
N ASN A 45 -43.65 -6.18 -5.35
CA ASN A 45 -43.16 -6.59 -4.05
C ASN A 45 -41.88 -7.44 -4.15
N ASN A 46 -41.81 -8.33 -5.14
CA ASN A 46 -40.60 -9.10 -5.42
C ASN A 46 -39.46 -8.19 -5.87
N TYR A 47 -39.73 -7.21 -6.74
CA TYR A 47 -38.74 -6.25 -7.19
C TYR A 47 -38.20 -5.40 -6.03
N CYS A 48 -39.08 -4.90 -5.16
CA CYS A 48 -38.67 -4.17 -3.95
C CYS A 48 -37.84 -5.05 -3.01
N SER A 49 -38.24 -6.32 -2.83
CA SER A 49 -37.50 -7.27 -2.00
C SER A 49 -36.11 -7.57 -2.55
N ASP A 50 -35.98 -7.76 -3.86
CA ASP A 50 -34.69 -7.96 -4.52
C ASP A 50 -33.81 -6.71 -4.44
N LEU A 51 -34.40 -5.53 -4.64
CA LEU A 51 -33.70 -4.26 -4.48
C LEU A 51 -33.15 -4.09 -3.06
N ASP A 52 -33.94 -4.42 -2.04
CA ASP A 52 -33.50 -4.38 -0.64
C ASP A 52 -32.34 -5.34 -0.37
N VAL A 53 -32.40 -6.56 -0.91
CA VAL A 53 -31.30 -7.53 -0.82
C VAL A 53 -30.04 -6.99 -1.49
N ASN A 54 -30.16 -6.41 -2.67
CA ASN A 54 -29.06 -5.82 -3.42
C ASN A 54 -28.44 -4.62 -2.69
N LEU A 55 -29.26 -3.73 -2.11
CA LEU A 55 -28.80 -2.61 -1.30
C LEU A 55 -28.08 -3.07 -0.04
N LEU A 56 -28.61 -4.10 0.65
CA LEU A 56 -27.95 -4.70 1.80
C LEU A 56 -26.61 -5.34 1.43
N HIS A 57 -26.55 -6.03 0.29
CA HIS A 57 -25.32 -6.63 -0.21
C HIS A 57 -24.27 -5.56 -0.59
N LEU A 58 -24.70 -4.49 -1.27
CA LEU A 58 -23.84 -3.36 -1.62
C LEU A 58 -23.28 -2.70 -0.36
N ARG A 59 -24.15 -2.41 0.62
CA ARG A 59 -23.73 -1.83 1.91
C ARG A 59 -22.68 -2.70 2.59
N ARG A 60 -22.91 -4.01 2.71
CA ARG A 60 -21.93 -4.95 3.31
C ARG A 60 -20.61 -4.94 2.56
N THR A 61 -20.65 -4.93 1.23
CA THR A 61 -19.45 -4.92 0.38
C THR A 61 -18.64 -3.65 0.56
N ILE A 62 -19.30 -2.49 0.57
CA ILE A 62 -18.67 -1.20 0.81
C ILE A 62 -18.04 -1.17 2.20
N THR A 63 -18.78 -1.58 3.24
CA THR A 63 -18.25 -1.64 4.62
C THR A 63 -17.02 -2.54 4.70
N LYS A 64 -17.06 -3.74 4.11
CA LYS A 64 -15.93 -4.68 4.10
C LYS A 64 -14.70 -4.07 3.42
N ARG A 65 -14.90 -3.43 2.26
CA ARG A 65 -13.80 -2.76 1.52
C ARG A 65 -13.24 -1.57 2.30
N ALA A 66 -14.09 -0.76 2.92
CA ALA A 66 -13.68 0.38 3.74
C ALA A 66 -12.84 -0.08 4.93
N VAL A 67 -13.29 -1.09 5.68
CA VAL A 67 -12.52 -1.66 6.80
C VAL A 67 -11.17 -2.19 6.34
N SER A 68 -11.13 -2.96 5.25
CA SER A 68 -9.88 -3.48 4.68
C SER A 68 -8.92 -2.36 4.27
N TRP A 69 -9.41 -1.31 3.61
CA TRP A 69 -8.63 -0.15 3.22
C TRP A 69 -8.06 0.60 4.43
N ILE A 70 -8.89 0.83 5.45
CA ILE A 70 -8.49 1.49 6.70
C ILE A 70 -7.41 0.67 7.42
N SER A 71 -7.59 -0.63 7.58
CA SER A 71 -6.58 -1.50 8.21
C SER A 71 -5.25 -1.48 7.44
N ARG A 72 -5.30 -1.54 6.10
CA ARG A 72 -4.10 -1.46 5.25
C ARG A 72 -3.42 -0.11 5.37
N SER A 73 -4.17 0.99 5.38
CA SER A 73 -3.58 2.34 5.49
C SER A 73 -2.90 2.56 6.83
N PHE A 74 -3.48 2.06 7.92
CA PHE A 74 -2.84 2.06 9.24
C PHE A 74 -1.57 1.21 9.27
N ALA A 75 -1.60 0.00 8.70
CA ALA A 75 -0.41 -0.86 8.61
C ALA A 75 0.72 -0.22 7.81
N THR A 76 0.40 0.41 6.67
CA THR A 76 1.37 1.17 5.87
C THR A 76 1.94 2.35 6.65
N LYS A 77 1.08 3.14 7.33
CA LYS A 77 1.52 4.27 8.16
C LYS A 77 2.41 3.83 9.32
N ALA A 78 2.12 2.70 9.94
CA ALA A 78 2.96 2.12 10.99
C ALA A 78 4.32 1.67 10.43
N SER A 79 4.32 1.03 9.26
CA SER A 79 5.54 0.58 8.58
C SER A 79 6.44 1.75 8.19
N LEU A 80 5.86 2.84 7.66
CA LEU A 80 6.59 4.06 7.33
C LEU A 80 7.21 4.71 8.57
N ARG A 81 6.45 4.79 9.68
CA ARG A 81 6.98 5.28 10.96
C ARG A 81 8.13 4.43 11.46
N ARG A 82 8.06 3.10 11.33
CA ARG A 82 9.15 2.20 11.68
C ARG A 82 10.39 2.42 10.83
N ILE A 83 10.23 2.61 9.51
CA ILE A 83 11.34 2.92 8.61
C ILE A 83 11.98 4.24 9.01
N ASN A 84 11.20 5.29 9.26
CA ASN A 84 11.71 6.59 9.68
C ASN A 84 12.50 6.49 10.99
N HIS A 85 11.97 5.78 11.98
CA HIS A 85 12.67 5.55 13.24
C HIS A 85 13.96 4.76 13.06
N ASN A 86 13.97 3.74 12.20
CA ASN A 86 15.19 2.98 11.90
C ASN A 86 16.25 3.87 11.21
N LEU A 87 15.84 4.76 10.32
CA LEU A 87 16.75 5.72 9.68
C LEU A 87 17.32 6.73 10.67
N GLU A 88 16.49 7.24 11.59
CA GLU A 88 16.94 8.09 12.70
C GLU A 88 17.96 7.36 13.57
N ASN A 89 17.67 6.12 13.97
CA ASN A 89 18.60 5.29 14.75
C ASN A 89 19.90 5.01 14.00
N LEU A 90 19.86 4.72 12.70
CA LEU A 90 21.06 4.56 11.87
C LEU A 90 21.87 5.86 11.79
N CYS A 91 21.22 7.01 11.68
CA CYS A 91 21.86 8.32 11.71
C CYS A 91 22.53 8.58 13.07
N LEU A 92 21.85 8.25 14.17
CA LEU A 92 22.42 8.32 15.51
C LEU A 92 23.62 7.37 15.67
N CYS A 93 23.51 6.11 15.24
CA CYS A 93 24.63 5.16 15.29
C CYS A 93 25.84 5.62 14.46
N THR A 94 25.62 6.16 13.26
CA THR A 94 26.72 6.67 12.41
C THR A 94 27.36 7.94 12.98
N SER A 95 26.57 8.82 13.62
CA SER A 95 27.10 9.99 14.33
C SER A 95 27.85 9.62 15.62
N GLN A 96 27.32 8.69 16.41
CA GLN A 96 27.87 8.27 17.70
C GLN A 96 29.09 7.34 17.54
N CYS A 97 29.16 6.57 16.45
CA CYS A 97 30.35 5.82 16.06
C CYS A 97 31.49 6.75 15.57
N GLY A 98 31.27 8.07 15.47
CA GLY A 98 32.31 9.08 15.19
C GLY A 98 32.98 8.95 13.82
N ILE A 99 32.47 8.08 12.97
CA ILE A 99 32.94 7.82 11.62
C ILE A 99 31.93 8.47 10.68
N GLY A 100 31.92 9.81 10.69
CA GLY A 100 31.14 10.57 9.73
C GLY A 100 31.59 10.27 8.29
N PRO A 101 30.72 10.48 7.29
CA PRO A 101 31.02 10.17 5.89
C PRO A 101 32.30 10.86 5.40
N ARG A 102 32.62 12.05 5.91
CA ARG A 102 33.88 12.75 5.63
C ARG A 102 35.13 12.01 6.15
N ARG A 103 35.05 11.35 7.32
CA ARG A 103 36.16 10.58 7.89
C ARG A 103 36.36 9.28 7.12
N ILE A 104 35.27 8.60 6.74
CA ILE A 104 35.33 7.43 5.84
C ILE A 104 35.97 7.83 4.52
N GLN A 105 35.51 8.93 3.93
CA GLN A 105 36.03 9.44 2.66
C GLN A 105 37.52 9.80 2.76
N LYS A 106 37.96 10.40 3.87
CA LYS A 106 39.38 10.67 4.13
C LYS A 106 40.21 9.39 4.26
N ILE A 107 39.73 8.41 5.04
CA ILE A 107 40.45 7.15 5.23
C ILE A 107 40.56 6.38 3.90
N LEU A 108 39.44 6.22 3.18
CA LEU A 108 39.41 5.46 1.93
C LEU A 108 40.07 6.21 0.76
N GLY A 109 39.92 7.53 0.70
CA GLY A 109 40.37 8.35 -0.41
C GLY A 109 41.80 8.88 -0.28
N GLU A 110 42.30 9.09 0.94
CA GLU A 110 43.61 9.72 1.17
C GLU A 110 44.57 8.81 1.94
N GLU A 111 44.16 8.30 3.10
CA GLU A 111 45.06 7.58 4.00
C GLU A 111 45.42 6.18 3.47
N LEU A 112 44.44 5.43 2.98
CA LEU A 112 44.65 4.08 2.45
C LEU A 112 45.53 4.10 1.17
N PRO A 113 45.30 4.97 0.17
CA PRO A 113 46.19 5.08 -0.98
C PRO A 113 47.61 5.52 -0.61
N ARG A 114 47.76 6.40 0.40
CA ARG A 114 49.07 6.80 0.90
C ARG A 114 49.82 5.62 1.51
N LEU A 115 49.15 4.80 2.31
CA LEU A 115 49.73 3.59 2.89
C LEU A 115 50.20 2.61 1.80
N VAL A 116 49.40 2.41 0.75
CA VAL A 116 49.76 1.55 -0.40
C VAL A 116 51.01 2.07 -1.11
N LYS A 117 51.17 3.40 -1.25
CA LYS A 117 52.39 3.99 -1.84
C LYS A 117 53.63 3.70 -0.99
N GLU A 118 53.53 3.85 0.33
CA GLU A 118 54.66 3.56 1.23
C GLU A 118 55.00 2.06 1.25
N LEU A 119 54.00 1.17 1.23
CA LEU A 119 54.25 -0.28 1.12
C LEU A 119 54.98 -0.63 -0.18
N ARG A 120 54.55 -0.07 -1.30
CA ARG A 120 55.24 -0.25 -2.59
C ARG A 120 56.67 0.27 -2.56
N ARG A 121 56.90 1.42 -1.90
CA ARG A 121 58.24 1.97 -1.74
C ARG A 121 59.14 1.04 -0.92
N ILE A 122 58.63 0.50 0.18
CA ILE A 122 59.34 -0.48 1.02
C ILE A 122 59.67 -1.74 0.22
N GLU A 123 58.71 -2.25 -0.55
CA GLU A 123 58.89 -3.42 -1.41
C GLU A 123 59.97 -3.18 -2.47
N ASN A 124 59.98 -2.00 -3.11
CA ASN A 124 61.01 -1.63 -4.06
C ASN A 124 62.40 -1.54 -3.42
N ILE A 125 62.50 -0.98 -2.21
CA ILE A 125 63.77 -0.93 -1.46
C ILE A 125 64.26 -2.35 -1.15
N ARG A 126 63.38 -3.23 -0.66
CA ARG A 126 63.72 -4.64 -0.41
C ARG A 126 64.22 -5.34 -1.66
N LYS A 127 63.56 -5.13 -2.80
CA LYS A 127 63.97 -5.69 -4.08
C LYS A 127 65.37 -5.19 -4.48
N TYR A 128 65.62 -3.88 -4.38
CA TYR A 128 66.94 -3.32 -4.70
C TYR A 128 68.05 -3.87 -3.79
N VAL A 129 67.79 -3.98 -2.49
CA VAL A 129 68.77 -4.57 -1.55
C VAL A 129 69.01 -6.05 -1.85
N GLY A 130 67.97 -6.82 -2.17
CA GLY A 130 68.13 -8.22 -2.57
C GLY A 130 68.89 -8.40 -3.89
N GLU A 131 68.68 -7.50 -4.86
CA GLU A 131 69.44 -7.45 -6.11
C GLU A 131 70.91 -7.07 -5.86
N PHE A 132 71.16 -6.16 -4.91
CA PHE A 132 72.50 -5.80 -4.48
C PHE A 132 73.20 -7.01 -3.85
N GLU A 133 72.61 -7.65 -2.83
CA GLU A 133 73.17 -8.83 -2.16
C GLU A 133 73.41 -10.03 -3.12
N SER A 134 72.55 -10.22 -4.12
CA SER A 134 72.73 -11.25 -5.15
C SER A 134 73.91 -10.96 -6.08
N ASN A 135 74.13 -9.68 -6.44
CA ASN A 135 75.26 -9.27 -7.28
C ASN A 135 76.61 -9.37 -6.56
N TYR A 136 76.68 -9.19 -5.23
CA TYR A 136 77.91 -9.42 -4.47
C TYR A 136 78.21 -10.91 -4.26
N SER A 137 77.20 -11.76 -4.14
CA SER A 137 77.41 -13.22 -4.09
C SER A 137 78.00 -13.74 -5.41
N LEU A 138 77.55 -13.21 -6.56
CA LEU A 138 78.12 -13.52 -7.88
C LEU A 138 79.56 -13.00 -8.08
N LEU A 139 79.94 -11.92 -7.38
CA LEU A 139 81.30 -11.36 -7.43
C LEU A 139 82.29 -12.14 -6.55
N ILE A 140 81.84 -12.70 -5.43
CA ILE A 140 82.67 -13.54 -4.55
C ILE A 140 82.92 -14.92 -5.16
N ASP A 141 81.97 -15.46 -5.95
CA ASP A 141 82.15 -16.72 -6.68
C ASP A 141 83.10 -16.61 -7.90
N TYR A 142 83.53 -15.39 -8.29
CA TYR A 142 84.47 -15.14 -9.38
C TYR A 142 85.92 -14.94 -8.93
N GLU A 143 86.20 -15.01 -7.63
CA GLU A 143 87.51 -14.69 -7.04
C GLU A 143 88.25 -15.90 -6.42
N PHE A 144 88.03 -17.10 -6.94
CA PHE A 144 88.81 -18.31 -6.59
C PHE A 144 89.48 -18.96 -7.81
#